data_AF-A0A087DF44-F1
#
_entry.id   AF-A0A087DF44-F1
#
_cell.length_a   1.000
_cell.length_b   1.000
_cell.length_c   1.000
_cell.angle_alpha   90.00
_cell.angle_beta   90.00
_cell.angle_gamma   90.00
#
_symmetry.space_group_name_H-M   'P 1'
#
loop_
_entity.id
_entity.type
_entity.pdbx_description
1 polymer ?
#
loop_
_entity_poly.entity_id
_entity_poly.type
_entity_poly.pdbx_seq_one_letter_code
_entity_poly.pdbx_strand_id
1 'polypeptide(L)'
;MRVPVEIPALGWNSKNLTFENCTIESLQGMCYIDNLALRSCRLINTTLAFEYSAVDADVRGTIGSVINPAGGTIRADYIDELILDANKIDPARTTIVTKERVQV
;
A
#
# COMPACT_ATOMS: atom_id res chain seq x y z
N MET A 1 -12.12 -8.80 8.55
CA MET A 1 -11.19 -9.71 9.28
C MET A 1 -9.98 -8.89 9.72
N ARG A 2 -9.44 -9.07 10.94
CA ARG A 2 -8.18 -8.42 11.35
C ARG A 2 -7.04 -9.36 10.99
N VAL A 3 -6.05 -8.88 10.24
CA VAL A 3 -4.80 -9.60 9.96
C VAL A 3 -3.78 -9.12 11.01
N PRO A 4 -3.42 -9.96 12.01
CA PRO A 4 -2.57 -9.53 13.12
C PRO A 4 -1.09 -9.33 12.71
N VAL A 5 -0.41 -8.51 13.51
CA VAL A 5 0.96 -7.95 13.42
C VAL A 5 2.08 -8.97 13.15
N GLU A 6 1.83 -10.26 13.39
CA GLU A 6 2.88 -11.29 13.41
C GLU A 6 3.38 -11.73 12.02
N ILE A 7 2.82 -11.18 10.93
CA ILE A 7 3.29 -11.46 9.57
C ILE A 7 4.05 -10.25 9.02
N PRO A 8 5.38 -10.17 9.20
CA PRO A 8 6.18 -9.10 8.62
C PRO A 8 6.15 -9.12 7.08
N ALA A 9 6.00 -10.30 6.47
CA ALA A 9 6.03 -10.46 5.00
C ALA A 9 4.66 -10.83 4.41
N LEU A 10 3.58 -10.14 4.80
CA LEU A 10 2.23 -10.49 4.34
C LEU A 10 2.13 -10.46 2.81
N GLY A 11 1.80 -11.59 2.21
CA GLY A 11 1.62 -11.71 0.76
C GLY A 11 2.90 -11.59 -0.07
N TRP A 12 4.09 -11.65 0.55
CA TRP A 12 5.36 -11.48 -0.15
C TRP A 12 5.52 -12.42 -1.35
N ASN A 13 6.03 -11.89 -2.47
CA ASN A 13 6.32 -12.65 -3.70
C ASN A 13 5.15 -13.50 -4.22
N SER A 14 3.95 -12.92 -4.17
CA SER A 14 2.71 -13.57 -4.57
C SER A 14 2.15 -12.95 -5.85
N LYS A 15 1.09 -13.57 -6.39
CA LYS A 15 0.37 -13.05 -7.56
C LYS A 15 -1.13 -13.11 -7.33
N ASN A 16 -1.87 -12.14 -7.84
CA ASN A 16 -3.34 -12.08 -7.80
C ASN A 16 -3.91 -12.15 -6.38
N LEU A 17 -3.42 -11.29 -5.48
CA LEU A 17 -3.92 -11.22 -4.11
C LEU A 17 -4.95 -10.10 -3.97
N THR A 18 -6.11 -10.44 -3.41
CA THR A 18 -7.17 -9.48 -3.10
C THR A 18 -7.49 -9.52 -1.62
N PHE A 19 -7.42 -8.37 -0.96
CA PHE A 19 -7.92 -8.19 0.40
C PHE A 19 -9.15 -7.28 0.36
N GLU A 20 -10.23 -7.71 1.00
CA GLU A 20 -11.48 -6.96 1.03
C GLU A 20 -11.96 -6.79 2.47
N ASN A 21 -12.29 -5.56 2.87
CA ASN A 21 -12.83 -5.23 4.19
C ASN A 21 -11.94 -5.75 5.35
N CYS A 22 -10.62 -5.64 5.16
CA CYS A 22 -9.62 -6.05 6.14
C CYS A 22 -9.03 -4.86 6.88
N THR A 23 -8.60 -5.09 8.12
CA THR A 23 -7.62 -4.23 8.79
C THR A 23 -6.32 -4.99 8.83
N ILE A 24 -5.29 -4.43 8.21
CA ILE A 24 -3.97 -5.04 8.03
C ILE A 24 -2.96 -4.23 8.82
N GLU A 25 -2.08 -4.93 9.51
CA GLU A 25 -0.97 -4.39 10.26
C GLU A 25 0.28 -5.18 9.88
N SER A 26 1.31 -4.52 9.34
CA SER A 26 2.49 -5.21 8.81
C SER A 26 3.66 -4.23 8.59
N LEU A 27 4.88 -4.66 8.87
CA LEU A 27 6.11 -3.92 8.56
C LEU A 27 6.70 -4.50 7.28
N GLN A 28 6.77 -3.73 6.18
CA GLN A 28 7.16 -4.21 4.85
C GLN A 28 6.23 -5.26 4.23
N GLY A 29 4.94 -5.20 4.58
CA GLY A 29 3.93 -6.08 4.00
C GLY A 29 3.63 -5.74 2.54
N MET A 30 3.16 -6.75 1.80
CA MET A 30 2.61 -6.63 0.46
C MET A 30 3.61 -6.21 -0.62
N CYS A 31 4.88 -6.56 -0.44
CA CYS A 31 5.96 -6.31 -1.39
C CYS A 31 6.10 -7.47 -2.39
N TYR A 32 6.57 -7.14 -3.60
CA TYR A 32 6.82 -8.06 -4.72
C TYR A 32 5.56 -8.80 -5.18
N ILE A 33 4.41 -8.12 -5.18
CA ILE A 33 3.14 -8.72 -5.59
C ILE A 33 2.74 -8.26 -6.98
N ASP A 34 2.55 -9.22 -7.87
CA ASP A 34 1.93 -8.98 -9.17
C ASP A 34 0.40 -9.00 -9.03
N ASN A 35 -0.27 -7.91 -9.43
CA ASN A 35 -1.72 -7.74 -9.31
C ASN A 35 -2.26 -7.87 -7.87
N LEU A 36 -1.95 -6.87 -7.04
CA LEU A 36 -2.48 -6.71 -5.68
C LEU A 36 -3.70 -5.78 -5.67
N ALA A 37 -4.82 -6.24 -5.12
CA ALA A 37 -6.02 -5.44 -4.90
C ALA A 37 -6.34 -5.29 -3.41
N LEU A 38 -6.56 -4.04 -2.95
CA LEU A 38 -7.11 -3.76 -1.63
C LEU A 38 -8.45 -3.04 -1.81
N ARG A 39 -9.52 -3.59 -1.28
CA ARG A 39 -10.88 -3.01 -1.36
C ARG A 39 -11.37 -2.65 0.03
N SER A 40 -11.54 -1.34 0.28
CA SER A 40 -12.04 -0.81 1.55
C SER A 40 -11.28 -1.37 2.77
N CYS A 41 -9.96 -1.40 2.67
CA CYS A 41 -9.09 -1.88 3.74
C CYS A 41 -8.67 -0.73 4.67
N ARG A 42 -8.17 -1.05 5.85
CA ARG A 42 -7.43 -0.13 6.73
C ARG A 42 -6.03 -0.67 6.91
N LEU A 43 -5.02 0.18 6.72
CA LEU A 43 -3.63 -0.15 7.01
C LEU A 43 -3.27 0.58 8.30
N ILE A 44 -2.96 -0.16 9.36
CA ILE A 44 -2.58 0.42 10.67
C ILE A 44 -1.13 0.07 10.95
N ASN A 45 -0.33 1.04 11.41
CA ASN A 45 1.11 0.86 11.64
C ASN A 45 1.87 0.22 10.47
N THR A 46 1.37 0.38 9.24
CA THR A 46 1.96 -0.22 8.05
C THR A 46 2.96 0.72 7.42
N THR A 47 4.22 0.30 7.40
CA THR A 47 5.34 1.04 6.82
C THR A 47 6.00 0.24 5.72
N LEU A 48 6.63 0.95 4.78
CA LEU A 48 7.40 0.39 3.68
C LEU A 48 6.60 -0.62 2.84
N ALA A 49 5.32 -0.33 2.62
CA ALA A 49 4.44 -1.20 1.86
C ALA A 49 4.65 -1.06 0.36
N PHE A 50 4.28 -2.13 -0.36
CA PHE A 50 4.11 -2.17 -1.82
C PHE A 50 5.38 -2.16 -2.67
N GLU A 51 6.55 -2.44 -2.09
CA GLU A 51 7.81 -2.45 -2.86
C GLU A 51 7.70 -3.37 -4.07
N TYR A 52 7.93 -2.83 -5.27
CA TYR A 52 7.83 -3.53 -6.56
C TYR A 52 6.50 -4.23 -6.83
N SER A 53 5.43 -3.83 -6.16
CA SER A 53 4.09 -4.39 -6.37
C SER A 53 3.30 -3.57 -7.40
N ALA A 54 2.47 -4.25 -8.20
CA ALA A 54 1.44 -3.61 -9.02
C ALA A 54 0.14 -3.54 -8.22
N VAL A 55 -0.30 -2.34 -7.83
CA VAL A 55 -1.29 -2.16 -6.75
C VAL A 55 -2.53 -1.41 -7.23
N ASP A 56 -3.72 -1.93 -6.94
CA ASP A 56 -4.98 -1.17 -6.95
C ASP A 56 -5.57 -1.17 -5.54
N ALA A 57 -5.27 -0.10 -4.79
CA ALA A 57 -5.62 0.01 -3.39
C ALA A 57 -6.67 1.10 -3.12
N ASP A 58 -7.69 0.73 -2.37
CA ASP A 58 -8.66 1.59 -1.69
C ASP A 58 -8.50 1.40 -0.17
N VAL A 59 -7.75 2.30 0.46
CA VAL A 59 -7.44 2.29 1.89
C VAL A 59 -8.16 3.45 2.56
N ARG A 60 -8.84 3.15 3.67
CA ARG A 60 -9.46 4.14 4.55
C ARG A 60 -8.48 4.52 5.65
N GLY A 61 -8.28 5.81 5.87
CA GLY A 61 -7.33 6.35 6.85
C GLY A 61 -5.93 6.56 6.31
N THR A 62 -4.96 6.59 7.23
CA THR A 62 -3.55 6.89 6.94
C THR A 62 -2.77 5.62 6.63
N ILE A 63 -1.99 5.64 5.55
CA ILE A 63 -0.91 4.68 5.33
C ILE A 63 0.36 5.26 5.94
N GLY A 64 1.11 4.46 6.72
CA GLY A 64 2.36 4.91 7.33
C GLY A 64 3.39 5.25 6.26
N SER A 65 3.82 4.28 5.46
CA SER A 65 4.66 4.61 4.30
C SER A 65 4.53 3.67 3.12
N VAL A 66 4.75 4.23 1.94
CA VAL A 66 4.77 3.53 0.65
C VAL A 66 6.17 3.64 0.06
N ILE A 67 6.70 2.52 -0.42
CA ILE A 67 8.03 2.46 -1.02
C ILE A 67 7.97 1.82 -2.42
N ASN A 68 8.55 2.49 -3.40
CA ASN A 68 8.84 1.98 -4.75
C ASN A 68 7.80 1.00 -5.37
N PRO A 69 6.51 1.35 -5.44
CA PRO A 69 5.54 0.53 -6.16
C PRO A 69 5.92 0.40 -7.64
N ALA A 70 5.70 -0.78 -8.22
CA ALA A 70 5.97 -1.03 -9.64
C ALA A 70 4.94 -0.34 -10.57
N GLY A 71 3.77 0.01 -10.02
CA GLY A 71 2.74 0.77 -10.71
C GLY A 71 1.36 0.59 -10.09
N GLY A 72 0.36 1.27 -10.68
CA GLY A 72 -1.06 1.13 -10.34
C GLY A 72 -1.64 2.37 -9.69
N THR A 73 -2.66 2.20 -8.84
CA THR A 73 -3.33 3.29 -8.14
C THR A 73 -3.43 3.02 -6.64
N ILE A 74 -2.99 3.98 -5.82
CA ILE A 74 -3.10 3.92 -4.36
C ILE A 74 -4.00 5.07 -3.91
N ARG A 75 -5.16 4.73 -3.34
CA ARG A 75 -6.11 5.67 -2.76
C ARG A 75 -6.05 5.55 -1.25
N ALA A 76 -5.84 6.66 -0.56
CA ALA A 76 -5.78 6.73 0.89
C ALA A 76 -6.35 8.07 1.38
N ASP A 77 -6.69 8.20 2.66
CA ASP A 77 -7.03 9.53 3.20
C ASP A 77 -5.74 10.36 3.32
N TYR A 78 -4.65 9.75 3.76
CA TYR A 78 -3.34 10.35 3.89
C TYR A 78 -2.23 9.28 3.79
N ILE A 79 -1.04 9.68 3.36
CA ILE A 79 0.16 8.84 3.36
C ILE A 79 1.24 9.64 4.09
N ASP A 80 1.81 9.09 5.16
CA ASP A 80 2.74 9.85 6.00
C ASP A 80 4.10 10.04 5.31
N GLU A 81 4.62 8.98 4.70
CA GLU A 81 5.87 9.03 3.94
C GLU A 81 5.75 8.29 2.61
N LEU A 82 6.28 8.91 1.55
CA LEU A 82 6.34 8.35 0.21
C LEU A 82 7.79 8.29 -0.25
N ILE A 83 8.29 7.08 -0.47
CA ILE A 83 9.69 6.81 -0.82
C ILE A 83 9.74 6.28 -2.25
N LEU A 84 10.05 7.16 -3.21
CA LEU A 84 10.14 6.81 -4.63
C LEU A 84 11.55 7.09 -5.15
N ASP A 85 12.22 6.04 -5.62
CA ASP A 85 13.54 6.10 -6.24
C ASP A 85 13.41 5.82 -7.75
N ALA A 86 13.59 6.87 -8.55
CA ALA A 86 13.49 6.80 -10.01
C ALA A 86 14.57 5.91 -10.66
N ASN A 87 15.62 5.52 -9.93
CA ASN A 87 16.59 4.54 -10.43
C ASN A 87 16.09 3.09 -10.29
N LYS A 88 15.05 2.85 -9.48
CA LYS A 88 14.51 1.52 -9.17
C LYS A 88 13.18 1.25 -9.84
N ILE A 89 12.34 2.27 -9.97
CA ILE A 89 11.00 2.19 -10.55
C ILE A 89 10.74 3.39 -11.46
N ASP A 90 9.68 3.32 -12.28
CA ASP A 90 9.14 4.49 -12.98
C ASP A 90 8.00 5.10 -12.14
N PRO A 91 8.20 6.25 -11.48
CA PRO A 91 7.19 6.86 -10.63
C PRO A 91 5.90 7.23 -11.38
N ALA A 92 5.97 7.50 -12.68
CA ALA A 92 4.82 7.86 -13.49
C ALA A 92 3.81 6.70 -13.66
N ARG A 93 4.24 5.46 -13.39
CA ARG A 93 3.37 4.29 -13.43
C ARG A 93 2.48 4.16 -12.20
N THR A 94 2.70 4.96 -11.17
CA THR A 94 1.92 4.94 -9.93
C THR A 94 1.12 6.23 -9.79
N THR A 95 -0.21 6.10 -9.69
CA THR A 95 -1.10 7.20 -9.36
C THR A 95 -1.43 7.16 -7.88
N ILE A 96 -1.21 8.27 -7.18
CA ILE A 96 -1.53 8.42 -5.76
C ILE A 96 -2.67 9.43 -5.63
N VAL A 97 -3.74 9.03 -4.94
CA VAL A 97 -4.90 9.88 -4.69
C VAL A 97 -5.11 9.95 -3.17
N THR A 98 -4.88 11.13 -2.61
CA THR A 98 -5.15 11.44 -1.19
C THR A 98 -6.29 12.42 -1.06
N LYS A 99 -6.95 12.45 0.11
CA LYS A 99 -7.96 13.49 0.39
C LYS A 99 -7.26 14.83 0.64
N GLU A 100 -7.84 15.91 0.13
CA GLU A 100 -7.41 17.27 0.48
C GLU A 100 -7.53 17.47 1.99
N ARG A 101 -6.43 17.86 2.65
CA ARG A 101 -6.49 18.36 4.01
C ARG A 101 -7.13 19.75 3.98
N VAL A 102 -8.40 19.84 4.40
CA VAL A 102 -8.98 21.14 4.76
C VAL A 102 -8.27 21.59 6.05
N GLN A 103 -7.31 22.50 5.92
CA GLN A 103 -6.77 23.23 7.05
C GLN A 103 -7.77 24.32 7.41
N VAL A 104 -8.43 24.16 8.56
CA VAL A 104 -9.23 25.22 9.20
C VAL A 104 -8.35 26.13 10.04
#